data_AF-A0A0F5JCC5-F1
#
_entry.id   AF-A0A0F5JCC5-F1
#
_cell.length_a   1.000
_cell.length_b   1.000
_cell.length_c   1.000
_cell.angle_alpha   90.00
_cell.angle_beta   90.00
_cell.angle_gamma   90.00
#
_symmetry.space_group_name_H-M   'P 1'
#
loop_
_entity.id
_entity.type
_entity.pdbx_description
1 polymer ?
#
loop_
_entity_poly.entity_id
_entity_poly.type
_entity_poly.pdbx_seq_one_letter_code
_entity_poly.pdbx_strand_id
1 'polypeptide(L)'
;MDTKSSLLTLLIIILVITLILVLYIQLCRIPAKMAKNKGRSFNGWFWFSFLTSPFLGIIIVACLSETEKKRLQRIIEEEEIRQKIAKGDINTNNISNYKSVHDMYRKTSSSVIDKYKE
;
A
#
# COMPACT_ATOMS: atom_id res chain seq x y z
N MET A 1 -7.74 -32.71 -44.10
CA MET A 1 -7.46 -31.75 -43.01
C MET A 1 -6.04 -31.27 -43.23
N ASP A 2 -5.86 -30.07 -43.75
CA ASP A 2 -4.55 -29.60 -44.21
C ASP A 2 -3.64 -29.35 -43.02
N THR A 3 -2.56 -30.12 -42.93
CA THR A 3 -1.54 -30.01 -41.87
C THR A 3 -1.01 -28.59 -41.71
N LYS A 4 -0.95 -27.82 -42.81
CA LYS A 4 -0.56 -26.40 -42.79
C LYS A 4 -1.57 -25.51 -42.05
N SER A 5 -2.86 -25.76 -42.22
CA SER A 5 -3.93 -25.02 -41.53
C SER A 5 -3.90 -25.28 -40.02
N SER A 6 -3.69 -26.53 -39.62
CA SER A 6 -3.53 -26.90 -38.20
C SER A 6 -2.25 -26.34 -37.56
N LEU A 7 -1.15 -26.23 -38.31
CA LEU A 7 0.07 -25.58 -37.81
C LEU A 7 -0.11 -24.07 -37.62
N LEU A 8 -0.81 -23.41 -38.55
CA LEU A 8 -1.11 -21.98 -38.44
C LEU A 8 -2.00 -21.65 -37.23
N THR A 9 -3.03 -22.46 -36.97
CA THR A 9 -3.89 -22.26 -35.79
C THR A 9 -3.13 -22.46 -34.49
N LEU A 10 -2.25 -23.45 -34.39
CA LEU A 10 -1.39 -23.64 -33.22
C LEU A 10 -0.46 -22.45 -32.96
N LEU A 11 0.15 -21.89 -34.00
CA LEU A 11 1.01 -20.71 -33.88
C LEU A 11 0.22 -19.48 -33.39
N ILE A 12 -0.99 -19.28 -33.90
CA ILE A 12 -1.86 -18.18 -33.45
C ILE A 12 -2.22 -18.35 -31.97
N ILE A 13 -2.57 -19.56 -31.54
CA ILE A 13 -2.89 -19.84 -30.12
C ILE A 13 -1.69 -19.53 -29.22
N ILE A 14 -0.50 -19.97 -29.59
CA ILE A 14 0.73 -19.69 -28.82
C ILE A 14 0.96 -18.17 -28.72
N LEU A 15 0.81 -17.44 -29.82
CA LEU A 15 0.98 -15.99 -29.84
C LEU A 15 -0.02 -15.29 -28.91
N VAL A 16 -1.29 -15.70 -28.95
CA VAL A 16 -2.34 -15.16 -28.07
C VAL A 16 -2.05 -15.47 -26.60
N ILE A 17 -1.63 -16.70 -26.27
CA ILE A 17 -1.26 -17.08 -24.89
C ILE A 17 -0.08 -16.22 -24.40
N THR A 18 0.92 -16.03 -25.25
CA THR A 18 2.10 -15.21 -24.92
C THR A 18 1.69 -13.76 -24.65
N LEU A 19 0.78 -13.20 -25.46
CA LEU A 19 0.25 -11.86 -25.29
C LEU A 19 -0.52 -11.70 -23.97
N ILE A 20 -1.38 -12.67 -23.64
CA ILE A 20 -2.14 -12.71 -22.38
C ILE A 20 -1.19 -12.77 -21.19
N LEU A 21 -0.14 -13.58 -21.28
CA LEU A 21 0.84 -13.74 -20.20
C LEU A 21 1.63 -12.44 -19.95
N VAL A 22 1.99 -11.72 -21.01
CA VAL A 22 2.62 -10.39 -20.89
C VAL A 22 1.67 -9.40 -20.23
N LEU A 23 0.40 -9.34 -20.64
CA LEU A 23 -0.60 -8.48 -20.01
C LEU A 23 -0.81 -8.80 -18.53
N TYR A 24 -0.86 -10.09 -18.18
CA TYR A 24 -0.98 -10.56 -16.80
C TYR A 24 0.20 -10.11 -15.93
N ILE A 25 1.43 -10.24 -16.43
CA ILE A 25 2.63 -9.75 -15.73
C ILE A 25 2.54 -8.24 -15.50
N GLN A 26 2.07 -7.47 -16.49
CA GLN A 26 1.93 -6.03 -16.36
C GLN A 26 0.87 -5.64 -15.32
N LEU A 27 -0.25 -6.36 -15.25
CA LEU A 27 -1.26 -6.18 -14.19
C LEU A 27 -0.67 -6.46 -12.80
N CYS A 28 0.18 -7.47 -12.66
CA CYS A 28 0.86 -7.76 -11.38
C CYS A 28 1.83 -6.65 -10.93
N ARG A 29 2.29 -5.77 -11.84
CA ARG A 29 3.15 -4.64 -11.45
C ARG A 29 2.39 -3.53 -10.75
N ILE A 30 1.07 -3.43 -10.93
CA ILE A 30 0.23 -2.39 -10.29
C ILE A 30 0.26 -2.50 -8.76
N PRO A 31 -0.12 -3.64 -8.15
CA PRO A 31 -0.04 -3.80 -6.69
C PRO A 31 1.40 -3.72 -6.18
N ALA A 32 2.38 -4.21 -6.94
CA ALA A 32 3.80 -4.12 -6.57
C ALA A 32 4.32 -2.68 -6.52
N LYS A 33 3.97 -1.83 -7.50
CA LYS A 33 4.31 -0.39 -7.48
C LYS A 33 3.58 0.33 -6.36
N MET A 34 2.30 0.02 -6.17
CA MET A 34 1.48 0.61 -5.11
C MET A 34 2.03 0.24 -3.72
N ALA A 35 2.57 -0.96 -3.55
CA ALA A 35 3.27 -1.38 -2.34
C ALA A 35 4.65 -0.72 -2.17
N LYS A 36 5.43 -0.59 -3.25
CA LYS A 36 6.74 0.10 -3.24
C LYS A 36 6.62 1.56 -2.80
N ASN A 37 5.63 2.27 -3.32
CA ASN A 37 5.35 3.67 -2.94
C ASN A 37 4.94 3.80 -1.46
N LYS A 38 4.65 2.69 -0.78
CA LYS A 38 4.30 2.59 0.64
C LYS A 38 5.43 1.96 1.49
N GLY A 39 6.67 1.96 0.98
CA GLY A 39 7.83 1.43 1.71
C GLY A 39 7.88 -0.09 1.85
N ARG A 40 7.04 -0.84 1.12
CA ARG A 40 7.03 -2.31 1.13
C ARG A 40 7.88 -2.89 0.01
N SER A 41 8.35 -4.12 0.17
CA SER A 41 9.22 -4.78 -0.80
C SER A 41 8.50 -5.01 -2.14
N PHE A 42 8.99 -4.35 -3.19
CA PHE A 42 8.45 -4.49 -4.54
C PHE A 42 8.40 -5.97 -4.99
N ASN A 43 9.50 -6.70 -4.75
CA ASN A 43 9.64 -8.07 -5.18
C ASN A 43 8.65 -8.99 -4.44
N GLY A 44 8.49 -8.82 -3.12
CA GLY A 44 7.57 -9.63 -2.32
C GLY A 44 6.12 -9.48 -2.78
N TRP A 45 5.68 -8.24 -3.01
CA TRP A 45 4.31 -7.95 -3.48
C TRP A 45 4.06 -8.37 -4.93
N PHE A 46 5.09 -8.36 -5.77
CA PHE A 46 5.02 -8.89 -7.13
C PHE A 46 4.77 -10.40 -7.13
N TRP A 47 5.60 -11.17 -6.42
CA TRP A 47 5.42 -12.63 -6.31
C TRP A 47 4.12 -13.02 -5.63
N PHE A 48 3.72 -12.27 -4.60
CA PHE A 48 2.43 -12.47 -3.93
C PHE A 48 1.25 -12.29 -4.89
N SER A 49 1.27 -11.22 -5.69
CA SER A 49 0.21 -10.92 -6.66
C SER A 49 0.23 -11.89 -7.85
N PHE A 50 1.42 -12.35 -8.25
CA PHE A 50 1.57 -13.38 -9.28
C PHE A 50 0.94 -14.72 -8.87
N LEU A 51 1.12 -15.12 -7.60
CA LEU A 51 0.63 -16.39 -7.07
C LEU A 51 -0.87 -16.37 -6.75
N THR A 52 -1.37 -15.28 -6.17
CA THR A 52 -2.76 -15.21 -5.66
C THR A 52 -3.75 -14.65 -6.69
N SER A 53 -3.31 -13.71 -7.52
CA SER A 53 -4.04 -12.93 -8.54
C SER A 53 -3.75 -11.44 -8.34
N PRO A 54 -3.51 -10.67 -9.42
CA PRO A 54 -3.31 -9.23 -9.35
C PRO A 54 -4.49 -8.48 -8.73
N PHE A 55 -5.73 -8.98 -8.87
CA PHE A 55 -6.91 -8.36 -8.26
C PHE A 55 -6.90 -8.45 -6.73
N LEU A 56 -6.59 -9.63 -6.19
CA LEU A 56 -6.43 -9.79 -4.74
C LEU A 56 -5.26 -8.94 -4.22
N GLY A 57 -4.15 -8.90 -4.97
CA GLY A 57 -3.02 -8.02 -4.65
C GLY A 57 -3.43 -6.55 -4.51
N ILE A 58 -4.24 -6.02 -5.42
CA ILE A 58 -4.72 -4.64 -5.37
C ILE A 58 -5.63 -4.41 -4.15
N ILE A 59 -6.59 -5.29 -3.91
CA ILE A 59 -7.53 -5.18 -2.77
C ILE A 59 -6.76 -5.19 -1.46
N ILE A 60 -5.84 -6.13 -1.29
CA ILE A 60 -5.04 -6.27 -0.07
C ILE A 60 -4.13 -5.05 0.11
N VAL A 61 -3.45 -4.57 -0.93
CA VAL A 61 -2.63 -3.34 -0.83
C VAL A 61 -3.49 -2.13 -0.50
N ALA A 62 -4.71 -2.04 -1.02
CA ALA A 62 -5.65 -0.96 -0.74
C ALA A 62 -6.16 -1.01 0.71
N CYS A 63 -6.60 -2.17 1.22
CA CYS A 63 -7.03 -2.34 2.60
C CYS A 63 -5.90 -2.06 3.59
N LEU A 64 -4.69 -2.58 3.34
CA LEU A 64 -3.52 -2.28 4.16
C LEU A 64 -2.95 -0.86 3.94
N SER A 65 -3.55 -0.05 3.06
CA SER A 65 -3.10 1.33 2.82
C SER A 65 -3.67 2.33 3.82
N GLU A 66 -4.80 2.07 4.46
CA GLU A 66 -5.36 3.02 5.44
C GLU A 66 -4.47 3.13 6.69
N THR A 67 -3.79 2.06 7.06
CA THR A 67 -2.93 2.00 8.24
C THR A 67 -1.65 2.85 8.10
N GLU A 68 -1.11 2.99 6.90
CA GLU A 68 0.13 3.76 6.66
C GLU A 68 -0.11 5.27 6.65
N LYS A 69 -1.29 5.75 6.23
CA LYS A 69 -1.65 7.18 6.36
C LYS A 69 -1.58 7.62 7.82
N LYS A 70 -2.06 6.79 8.74
CA LYS A 70 -1.98 7.04 10.19
C LYS A 70 -0.54 7.00 10.72
N ARG A 71 0.36 6.20 10.13
CA ARG A 71 1.78 6.14 10.50
C ARG A 71 2.57 7.35 10.00
N LEU A 72 2.39 7.73 8.74
CA LEU A 72 2.98 8.95 8.16
C LEU A 72 2.48 10.20 8.87
N GLN A 73 1.19 10.29 9.19
CA GLN A 73 0.65 11.39 9.98
C GLN A 73 1.31 11.49 11.36
N ARG A 74 1.55 10.36 12.04
CA ARG A 74 2.26 10.36 13.32
C ARG A 74 3.70 10.88 13.19
N ILE A 75 4.41 10.50 12.12
CA ILE A 75 5.78 10.94 11.87
C ILE A 75 5.81 12.45 11.56
N ILE A 76 4.91 12.93 10.70
CA ILE A 76 4.82 14.35 10.32
C ILE A 76 4.42 15.21 11.52
N GLU A 77 3.47 14.73 12.34
CA GLU A 77 3.05 15.41 13.56
C GLU A 77 4.21 15.49 14.56
N GLU A 78 4.97 14.40 14.74
CA GLU A 78 6.18 14.39 15.58
C GLU A 78 7.27 15.37 15.08
N GLU A 79 7.47 15.49 13.75
CA GLU A 79 8.41 16.46 13.17
C GLU A 79 7.93 17.91 13.29
N GLU A 80 6.64 18.18 13.12
CA GLU A 80 6.08 19.52 13.30
C GLU A 80 6.25 20.03 14.73
N ILE A 81 6.06 19.17 15.73
CA ILE A 81 6.28 19.52 17.14
C ILE A 81 7.75 19.91 17.35
N ARG A 82 8.68 19.11 16.83
CA ARG A 82 10.13 19.38 16.95
C ARG A 82 10.49 20.72 16.33
N GLN A 83 9.93 21.06 15.17
CA GLN A 83 10.16 22.36 14.53
C GLN A 83 9.55 23.53 15.32
N LYS A 84 8.33 23.38 15.85
CA LYS A 84 7.66 24.41 16.67
C LYS A 84 8.42 24.68 17.99
N ILE A 85 8.98 23.64 18.61
CA ILE A 85 9.86 23.79 19.78
C ILE A 85 11.17 24.49 19.39
N ALA A 86 11.80 24.09 18.28
CA ALA A 86 13.06 24.70 17.81
C ALA A 86 12.91 26.18 17.45
N LYS A 87 11.74 26.60 16.95
CA LYS A 87 11.40 28.00 16.66
C LYS A 87 11.06 28.82 17.91
N GLY A 88 10.92 28.18 19.08
CA GLY A 88 10.57 28.86 20.33
C GLY A 88 9.09 29.22 20.47
N ASP A 89 8.22 28.79 19.54
CA ASP A 89 6.78 29.06 19.56
C ASP A 89 6.07 28.31 20.73
N ILE A 90 6.68 27.25 21.24
CA ILE A 90 6.17 26.45 22.37
C ILE A 90 7.05 26.66 23.61
N ASN A 91 6.51 27.39 24.59
CA ASN A 91 7.04 27.52 25.96
C ASN A 91 6.62 26.31 26.82
N THR A 92 7.44 25.89 27.79
CA THR A 92 7.15 24.92 28.87
C THR A 92 5.70 24.93 29.39
N ASN A 93 5.07 26.10 29.53
CA ASN A 93 3.70 26.24 30.01
C ASN A 93 2.64 25.69 29.03
N ASN A 94 2.94 25.66 27.73
CA ASN A 94 2.06 25.15 26.66
C ASN A 94 2.40 23.71 26.26
N ILE A 95 3.54 23.17 26.70
CA ILE A 95 3.93 21.76 26.49
C ILE A 95 2.93 20.82 27.18
N SER A 96 2.45 21.17 28.37
CA SER A 96 1.44 20.39 29.09
C SER A 96 0.12 20.30 28.32
N ASN A 97 -0.29 21.40 27.68
CA ASN A 97 -1.50 21.49 26.87
C ASN A 97 -1.36 20.68 25.58
N TYR A 98 -0.19 20.75 24.92
CA TYR A 98 0.09 19.92 23.75
C TYR A 98 0.09 18.42 24.10
N LYS A 99 0.73 18.04 25.21
CA LYS A 99 0.78 16.65 25.69
C LYS A 99 -0.60 16.11 26.02
N SER A 100 -1.44 16.92 26.65
CA SER A 100 -2.85 16.61 26.96
C SER A 100 -3.67 16.35 25.70
N VAL A 101 -3.61 17.25 24.71
CA VAL A 101 -4.34 17.11 23.44
C VAL A 101 -3.85 15.88 22.66
N HIS A 102 -2.54 15.67 22.60
CA HIS A 102 -1.96 14.51 21.94
C HIS A 102 -2.35 13.19 22.62
N ASP A 103 -2.36 13.14 23.95
CA ASP A 103 -2.81 11.95 24.70
C ASP A 103 -4.32 11.70 24.52
N MET A 104 -5.15 12.75 24.38
CA MET A 104 -6.57 12.63 24.04
C MET A 104 -6.80 12.02 22.64
N TYR A 105 -6.03 12.48 21.65
CA TYR A 105 -6.05 11.93 20.28
C TYR A 105 -5.59 10.47 20.25
N ARG A 106 -4.51 10.14 20.99
CA ARG A 106 -4.02 8.75 21.09
C ARG A 106 -5.10 7.83 21.68
N LYS A 107 -5.74 8.23 22.77
CA LYS A 107 -6.77 7.44 23.48
C LYS A 107 -8.04 7.25 22.66
N THR A 108 -8.45 8.28 21.93
CA THR A 108 -9.61 8.22 21.01
C THR A 108 -9.30 7.35 19.78
N SER A 109 -8.08 7.43 19.26
CA SER A 109 -7.67 6.62 18.11
C SER A 109 -7.58 5.13 18.44
N SER A 110 -7.10 4.77 19.64
CA SER A 110 -7.07 3.37 20.10
C SER A 110 -8.47 2.79 20.28
N SER A 111 -9.40 3.54 20.91
CA SER A 111 -10.76 3.05 21.12
C SER A 111 -11.54 2.86 19.82
N VAL A 112 -11.30 3.72 18.83
CA VAL A 112 -11.88 3.55 17.49
C VAL A 112 -11.31 2.33 16.78
N ILE A 113 -10.01 2.05 16.89
CA ILE A 113 -9.38 0.87 16.26
C ILE A 113 -9.88 -0.43 16.89
N ASP A 114 -10.04 -0.47 18.22
CA ASP A 114 -10.54 -1.67 18.92
C ASP A 114 -11.99 -1.99 18.54
N LYS A 115 -12.80 -0.97 18.22
CA LYS A 115 -14.20 -1.13 17.76
C LYS A 115 -14.34 -1.80 16.39
N TYR A 116 -13.31 -1.76 15.55
CA TYR A 116 -13.31 -2.42 14.22
C TYR A 116 -12.55 -3.75 14.23
N LYS A 117 -12.21 -4.26 15.41
CA LYS A 117 -11.44 -5.50 15.61
C LYS A 117 -12.30 -6.67 16.12
N GLU A 118 -13.58 -6.44 16.39
CA GLU A 118 -14.65 -7.45 16.50
C GLU A 118 -15.30 -7.68 15.13
#